data_AF-A0A4Q3W7T6-F1
#
_entry.id   AF-A0A4Q3W7T6-F1
#
_cell.length_a   1.000
_cell.length_b   1.000
_cell.length_c   1.000
_cell.angle_alpha   90.00
_cell.angle_beta   90.00
_cell.angle_gamma   90.00
#
_symmetry.space_group_name_H-M   'P 1'
#
loop_
_entity.id
_entity.type
_entity.pdbx_description
1 polymer ?
#
loop_
_entity_poly.entity_id
_entity_poly.type
_entity_poly.pdbx_seq_one_letter_code
_entity_poly.pdbx_strand_id
1 'polypeptide(L)' 'NGGWQWTAGSGCDAAPYFRIFNPSMQAQKFDPDLKYIRRWVPEIDTFDYPSPIVEHTFARKRCLEVYGRALKK' A
#
# COMPACT_ATOMS: atom_id res chain seq x y z
N ASN A 1 2.50 4.97 -18.91
CA ASN A 1 3.61 4.27 -18.22
C ASN A 1 4.19 4.98 -17.00
N GLY A 2 4.22 6.32 -16.92
CA GLY A 2 4.86 7.04 -15.80
C GLY A 2 4.26 6.80 -14.39
N GLY A 3 2.94 6.61 -14.28
CA GLY A 3 2.30 6.38 -12.97
C GLY A 3 2.77 5.09 -12.27
N TRP A 4 2.91 3.99 -13.03
CA TRP A 4 3.44 2.73 -12.49
C TRP A 4 4.92 2.82 -12.12
N GLN A 5 5.71 3.56 -12.91
CA GLN A 5 7.12 3.82 -12.60
C GLN A 5 7.26 4.58 -11.27
N TRP A 6 6.46 5.64 -11.09
CA TRP A 6 6.42 6.43 -9.86
C TRP A 6 6.09 5.58 -8.63
N THR A 7 5.04 4.75 -8.72
CA THR A 7 4.60 3.87 -7.62
C THR A 7 5.62 2.78 -7.31
N ALA A 8 6.29 2.25 -8.33
CA ALA A 8 7.35 1.26 -8.16
C ALA A 8 8.65 1.84 -7.59
N GLY A 9 8.75 3.17 -7.41
CA GLY A 9 9.99 3.82 -6.99
C GLY A 9 11.09 3.77 -8.06
N SER A 10 10.69 3.72 -9.33
CA SER A 10 11.57 3.67 -10.50
C SER A 10 11.35 4.89 -11.41
N GLY A 11 12.41 5.48 -11.96
CA GLY A 11 12.31 6.65 -12.84
C GLY A 11 12.67 7.98 -12.17
N CYS A 12 12.59 9.08 -12.94
CA CYS A 12 13.19 10.38 -12.60
C CYS A 12 12.58 11.08 -11.37
N ASP A 13 11.27 10.93 -11.16
CA ASP A 13 10.51 11.61 -10.07
C ASP A 13 9.79 10.61 -9.15
N ALA A 14 10.30 9.38 -9.09
CA ALA A 14 9.60 8.31 -8.39
C ALA A 14 9.57 8.52 -6.87
N ALA A 15 8.52 7.99 -6.24
CA ALA A 15 8.49 7.90 -4.78
C ALA A 15 9.75 7.15 -4.28
N PRO A 16 10.43 7.61 -3.23
CA PRO A 16 11.57 6.88 -2.68
C PRO A 16 11.17 5.44 -2.32
N TYR A 17 12.02 4.45 -2.59
CA TYR A 17 11.68 3.02 -2.41
C TYR A 17 11.21 2.65 -0.99
N PHE A 18 11.65 3.39 0.02
CA PHE A 18 11.25 3.19 1.42
C PHE A 18 9.86 3.75 1.75
N ARG A 19 9.27 4.54 0.84
CA ARG A 19 7.91 5.08 0.92
C ARG A 19 6.90 3.97 0.57
N ILE A 20 6.58 3.17 1.58
CA ILE A 20 5.57 2.11 1.49
C ILE A 20 4.33 2.62 2.23
N PHE A 21 3.24 2.84 1.50
CA PHE A 21 2.00 3.32 2.08
C PHE A 21 1.33 2.25 2.94
N ASN A 22 0.87 2.63 4.14
CA ASN A 22 -0.01 1.81 4.95
C ASN A 22 -1.47 2.01 4.48
N PRO A 23 -2.15 0.97 3.94
CA PRO A 23 -3.50 1.10 3.41
C PRO A 23 -4.50 1.67 4.43
N SER A 24 -4.43 1.21 5.68
CA SER A 24 -5.34 1.65 6.75
C SER A 24 -5.16 3.12 7.08
N MET A 25 -3.90 3.60 7.16
CA MET A 25 -3.63 5.02 7.42
C MET A 25 -4.02 5.91 6.24
N GLN A 26 -3.88 5.43 5.00
CA GLN A 26 -4.34 6.17 3.82
C GLN A 26 -5.87 6.29 3.81
N ALA A 27 -6.58 5.20 4.11
CA ALA A 27 -8.03 5.22 4.25
C ALA A 27 -8.47 6.22 5.32
N GLN A 28 -7.88 6.15 6.52
CA GLN A 28 -8.24 7.04 7.63
C GLN A 28 -7.97 8.52 7.32
N LYS A 29 -6.94 8.81 6.52
CA LYS A 29 -6.58 10.18 6.14
C LYS A 29 -7.47 10.77 5.03
N PHE A 30 -7.84 9.96 4.05
CA PHE A 30 -8.48 10.45 2.82
C PHE A 30 -9.97 10.06 2.68
N ASP A 31 -10.43 9.10 3.48
CA ASP A 31 -11.83 8.67 3.58
C ASP A 31 -12.21 8.39 5.05
N PRO A 32 -12.16 9.40 5.94
CA PRO A 32 -12.38 9.21 7.37
C PRO A 32 -13.77 8.65 7.72
N ASP A 33 -14.77 8.94 6.89
CA ASP A 33 -16.15 8.47 7.04
C ASP A 33 -16.43 7.16 6.29
N LEU A 34 -15.42 6.58 5.62
CA LEU A 34 -15.53 5.39 4.77
C LEU A 34 -16.59 5.51 3.66
N LYS A 35 -16.89 6.73 3.19
CA LYS A 35 -17.95 6.98 2.20
C LYS A 35 -17.58 6.38 0.85
N TYR A 36 -16.33 6.55 0.43
CA TYR A 36 -15.85 5.97 -0.83
C TYR A 36 -15.76 4.45 -0.69
N ILE A 37 -15.20 3.97 0.41
CA ILE A 37 -15.02 2.54 0.64
C ILE A 37 -16.36 1.80 0.70
N ARG A 38 -17.33 2.27 1.49
CA ARG A 38 -18.67 1.63 1.59
C ARG A 38 -19.46 1.71 0.28
N ARG A 39 -19.18 2.67 -0.60
CA ARG A 39 -19.80 2.74 -1.92
C ARG A 39 -19.36 1.60 -2.84
N TRP A 40 -18.09 1.19 -2.75
CA TRP A 40 -17.49 0.21 -3.67
C TRP A 40 -17.25 -1.17 -3.06
N VAL A 41 -17.21 -1.26 -1.74
CA VAL A 41 -17.07 -2.48 -0.95
C VAL A 41 -18.15 -2.44 0.13
N PRO A 42 -19.44 -2.60 -0.24
CA PRO A 42 -20.56 -2.53 0.70
C PRO A 42 -20.49 -3.60 1.80
N GLU A 43 -19.82 -4.71 1.54
CA GLU A 43 -19.59 -5.82 2.47
C GLU A 43 -18.48 -5.56 3.49
N ILE A 44 -17.79 -4.41 3.43
CA ILE A 44 -16.77 -4.06 4.41
C ILE A 44 -17.38 -4.03 5.82
N ASP A 45 -16.73 -4.70 6.77
CA ASP A 45 -17.22 -4.96 8.14
C ASP A 45 -18.24 -6.10 8.28
N THR A 46 -18.51 -6.87 7.23
CA THR A 46 -19.33 -8.10 7.31
C THR A 46 -18.47 -9.36 7.36
N PHE A 47 -19.09 -10.49 7.68
CA PHE A 47 -18.42 -11.80 7.64
C PHE A 47 -18.02 -12.26 6.23
N ASP A 48 -18.63 -11.68 5.20
CA ASP A 48 -18.30 -11.98 3.81
C ASP A 48 -17.00 -11.28 3.37
N TYR A 49 -16.53 -10.28 4.13
CA TYR A 49 -15.29 -9.58 3.83
C TYR A 49 -14.07 -10.41 4.25
N PRO A 50 -13.12 -10.66 3.33
CA PRO A 50 -11.97 -11.50 3.63
C PRO A 50 -11.04 -10.86 4.67
N SER A 51 -10.40 -11.70 5.46
CA SER A 51 -9.27 -11.28 6.27
C SER A 51 -8.12 -10.77 5.40
N PRO A 52 -7.29 -9.83 5.88
CA PRO A 52 -6.13 -9.35 5.15
C PRO A 52 -5.24 -10.51 4.67
N ILE A 53 -4.96 -10.56 3.37
CA ILE A 53 -4.12 -11.61 2.76
C ILE A 53 -2.67 -11.58 3.24
N VAL A 54 -2.22 -10.44 3.77
CA VAL A 54 -0.87 -10.24 4.30
C VAL A 54 -0.91 -9.19 5.40
N GLU A 55 -0.13 -9.41 6.45
CA GLU A 55 0.09 -8.42 7.49
C GLU A 55 1.03 -7.32 6.97
N HIS A 56 0.68 -6.05 7.20
CA HIS A 56 1.36 -4.92 6.59
C HIS A 56 2.80 -4.74 7.10
N THR A 57 3.08 -4.94 8.38
CA THR A 57 4.44 -4.81 8.91
C THR A 57 5.39 -5.88 8.34
N PHE A 58 4.92 -7.11 8.18
CA PHE A 58 5.63 -8.18 7.50
C PHE A 58 5.90 -7.82 6.04
N ALA A 59 4.87 -7.42 5.29
CA ALA A 59 5.02 -7.04 3.89
C ALA A 59 6.00 -5.87 3.71
N ARG A 60 5.90 -4.85 4.57
CA ARG A 60 6.79 -3.69 4.59
C ARG A 60 8.23 -4.10 4.85
N LYS A 61 8.48 -4.90 5.88
CA LYS A 61 9.83 -5.39 6.22
C LYS A 61 10.44 -6.15 5.05
N ARG A 62 9.71 -7.12 4.49
CA ARG A 62 10.16 -7.90 3.32
C ARG A 62 10.52 -6.99 2.13
N CYS A 63 9.70 -5.98 1.84
CA CYS A 63 9.97 -5.03 0.76
C CYS A 63 11.28 -4.25 0.98
N LEU A 64 11.47 -3.67 2.17
CA LEU A 64 12.68 -2.93 2.51
C LEU A 64 13.95 -3.79 2.45
N GLU A 65 13.86 -5.04 2.92
CA GLU A 65 14.98 -5.98 2.86
C GLU A 65 15.39 -6.31 1.42
N VAL A 66 14.41 -6.57 0.55
CA VAL A 66 14.66 -6.89 -0.86
C VAL A 66 15.26 -5.68 -1.60
N TYR A 67 14.70 -4.49 -1.42
CA TYR A 67 15.28 -3.26 -1.98
C TYR A 67 16.69 -3.01 -1.45
N GLY A 68 16.90 -3.18 -0.14
CA GLY A 68 18.21 -3.03 0.48
C GLY A 68 19.25 -4.00 -0.10
N ARG A 69 18.88 -5.23 -0.44
CA ARG A 69 19.77 -6.18 -1.12
C ARG A 69 20.09 -5.76 -2.56
N ALA A 70 19.09 -5.24 -3.28
CA ALA A 70 19.27 -4.81 -4.66
C ALA A 70 20.20 -3.59 -4.79
N LEU A 71 20.12 -2.65 -3.83
CA LEU A 71 20.88 -1.39 -3.85
C LEU A 71 22.29 -1.48 -3.22
N LYS A 72 22.60 -2.56 -2.50
CA LYS A 72 23.92 -2.80 -1.88
C LYS A 72 24.92 -3.53 -2.80
N LYS A 73 24.53 -3.81 -4.05
CA LYS A 73 25.44 -4.28 -5.10
C LYS A 73 26.09 -3.09 -5.79
#